data_AF-A0A0C9XC31-F1
#
_entry.id   AF-A0A0C9XC31-F1
#
_cell.length_a   1.000
_cell.length_b   1.000
_cell.length_c   1.000
_cell.angle_alpha   90.00
_cell.angle_beta   90.00
_cell.angle_gamma   90.00
#
_symmetry.space_group_name_H-M   'P 1'
#
loop_
_entity.id
_entity.type
_entity.pdbx_description
1 polymer ?
#
loop_
_entity_poly.entity_id
_entity_poly.type
_entity_poly.pdbx_seq_one_letter_code
_entity_poly.pdbx_strand_id
1 'polypeptide(L)'
;MRSTGVGMVLCARHEVVQAGGVGDLQKGERYCNMDYILLSALALLLVASVFVSYDIACQFKLHFEECMADLPSHLHLPQDVDISWGIPKCHCPMHKLPCQAPHSLNFKPGVGRTDGEGIERSWSELNRVANSTKEMGPGSRHDTLDDHLGHHNFRKYVGLGRSLHLQLLLATSEQKRQQEIFDDFTQSLRAQPRSGKEWTDMVLAWERDPTQKNPYVSLVSHASQDEVKKQLLEEEKRSVQAGVPQIHATGPTSFISMGLLVEDTQRRIVWDARRSEELTTIQDNEIQRRRLLLLC
;
A
#
# COMPACT_ATOMS: atom_id res chain seq x y z
N MET A 1 22.71 22.72 -1.97
CA MET A 1 21.66 22.18 -2.85
C MET A 1 20.38 22.96 -2.65
N ARG A 2 19.77 23.50 -3.71
CA ARG A 2 18.49 24.23 -3.64
C ARG A 2 17.26 23.32 -3.76
N SER A 3 17.40 22.20 -4.46
CA SER A 3 16.40 21.14 -4.58
C SER A 3 17.02 19.82 -4.15
N THR A 4 16.25 19.01 -3.44
CA THR A 4 16.61 17.66 -2.96
C THR A 4 15.95 16.57 -3.81
N GLY A 5 14.99 16.94 -4.67
CA GLY A 5 14.20 16.02 -5.47
C GLY A 5 13.05 16.75 -6.17
N VAL A 6 12.15 15.98 -6.78
CA VAL A 6 10.98 16.51 -7.48
C VAL A 6 9.76 15.73 -7.01
N GLY A 7 8.65 16.43 -6.72
CA GLY A 7 7.34 15.82 -6.55
C GLY A 7 6.59 15.87 -7.88
N MET A 8 5.73 14.89 -8.15
CA MET A 8 4.98 14.81 -9.40
C MET A 8 3.56 14.25 -9.19
N VAL A 9 2.63 14.80 -9.96
CA VAL A 9 1.24 14.36 -10.10
C VAL A 9 1.04 13.94 -11.55
N LEU A 10 0.52 12.74 -11.74
CA LEU A 10 0.14 12.23 -13.05
C LEU A 10 -1.25 11.58 -13.01
N CYS A 11 -1.85 11.43 -14.19
CA CYS A 11 -3.10 10.69 -14.33
C CYS A 11 -2.83 9.20 -14.07
N ALA A 12 -3.38 8.65 -12.98
CA ALA A 12 -3.15 7.24 -12.61
C ALA A 12 -3.60 6.22 -13.67
N ARG A 13 -4.50 6.60 -14.59
CA ARG A 13 -5.01 5.71 -15.66
C ARG A 13 -4.17 5.72 -16.93
N HIS A 14 -3.67 6.90 -17.29
CA HIS A 14 -3.01 7.12 -18.58
C HIS A 14 -1.51 7.41 -18.44
N GLU A 15 -1.05 7.60 -17.20
CA GLU A 15 0.33 7.96 -16.85
C GLU A 15 0.80 9.23 -17.55
N VAL A 16 -0.11 10.18 -17.76
CA VAL A 16 0.21 11.49 -18.31
C VAL A 16 0.47 12.44 -17.16
N VAL A 17 1.66 13.02 -17.13
CA VAL A 17 2.07 14.04 -16.17
C VAL A 17 1.21 15.28 -16.34
N GLN A 18 0.64 15.78 -15.24
CA GLN A 18 -0.26 16.93 -15.28
C GLN A 18 0.52 18.23 -15.43
N ALA A 19 -0.04 19.18 -16.19
CA ALA A 19 0.49 20.54 -16.26
C ALA A 19 0.44 21.19 -14.86
N GLY A 20 1.52 21.85 -14.45
CA GLY A 20 1.65 22.38 -13.07
C GLY A 20 1.80 21.30 -12.00
N GLY A 21 1.80 20.02 -12.37
CA GLY A 21 1.87 18.89 -11.45
C GLY A 21 3.29 18.41 -11.17
N VAL A 22 4.32 19.21 -11.40
CA VAL A 22 5.71 18.87 -11.07
C VAL A 22 6.35 20.04 -10.34
N GLY A 23 6.99 19.77 -9.20
CA GLY A 23 7.56 20.82 -8.36
C GLY A 23 8.81 20.38 -7.61
N ASP A 24 9.69 21.34 -7.35
CA ASP A 24 10.94 21.11 -6.62
C ASP A 24 10.72 20.91 -5.12
N LEU A 25 11.45 19.94 -4.56
CA LEU A 25 11.41 19.63 -3.14
C LEU A 25 12.62 20.24 -2.43
N GLN A 26 12.41 21.15 -1.48
CA GLN A 26 13.51 21.81 -0.76
C GLN A 26 14.13 20.91 0.32
N LYS A 27 13.33 20.02 0.93
CA LYS A 27 13.79 19.05 1.93
C LYS A 27 12.86 17.83 1.98
N GLY A 28 12.94 16.99 0.95
CA GLY A 28 12.09 15.81 0.79
C GLY A 28 10.61 16.15 0.55
N GLU A 29 9.77 15.11 0.58
CA GLU A 29 8.32 15.19 0.37
C GLU A 29 7.60 15.73 1.62
N ARG A 30 7.65 17.04 1.81
CA ARG A 30 6.82 17.72 2.82
C ARG A 30 5.40 17.85 2.31
N TYR A 31 4.42 17.77 3.20
CA TYR A 31 3.00 17.89 2.85
C TYR A 31 2.72 19.18 2.10
N CYS A 32 3.17 20.34 2.59
CA CYS A 32 2.97 21.62 1.91
C CYS A 32 3.46 21.66 0.45
N ASN A 33 4.54 20.94 0.12
CA ASN A 33 5.01 20.83 -1.25
C ASN A 33 4.07 19.97 -2.09
N MET A 34 3.64 18.84 -1.55
CA MET A 34 2.73 17.93 -2.25
C MET A 34 1.31 18.49 -2.37
N ASP A 35 0.81 19.22 -1.37
CA ASP A 35 -0.43 19.98 -1.42
C ASP A 35 -0.40 20.99 -2.55
N TYR A 36 0.67 21.81 -2.61
CA TYR A 36 0.86 22.80 -3.66
C TYR A 36 0.93 22.16 -5.04
N ILE A 37 1.70 21.07 -5.20
CA ILE A 37 1.84 20.36 -6.48
C ILE A 37 0.51 19.72 -6.92
N LEU A 38 -0.20 19.07 -5.99
CA LEU A 38 -1.52 18.48 -6.27
C LEU A 38 -2.55 19.53 -6.67
N LEU A 39 -2.68 20.60 -5.88
CA LEU A 39 -3.65 21.65 -6.16
C LEU A 39 -3.29 22.45 -7.41
N SER A 40 -2.00 22.66 -7.70
CA SER A 40 -1.55 23.25 -8.96
C SER A 40 -1.91 22.39 -10.18
N ALA A 41 -1.78 21.06 -10.06
CA ALA A 41 -2.21 20.14 -11.11
C ALA A 41 -3.73 20.15 -11.32
N LEU A 42 -4.51 20.31 -10.24
CA LEU A 42 -5.96 20.30 -10.28
C LEU A 42 -6.58 21.65 -10.68
N ALA A 43 -5.90 22.78 -10.42
CA ALA A 43 -6.41 24.13 -10.69
C ALA A 43 -6.74 24.38 -12.18
N LEU A 44 -6.15 23.60 -13.09
CA LEU A 44 -6.39 23.68 -14.53
C LEU A 44 -7.53 22.77 -15.01
N LEU A 45 -8.12 21.97 -14.13
CA LEU A 45 -9.11 20.95 -14.47
C LEU A 45 -10.51 21.36 -13.99
N LEU A 46 -11.51 21.12 -14.84
CA LEU A 46 -12.92 21.26 -14.48
C LEU A 46 -13.52 19.86 -14.35
N VAL A 47 -13.67 19.40 -13.11
CA VAL A 47 -14.07 18.02 -12.77
C VAL A 47 -15.11 18.03 -11.66
N ALA A 48 -16.04 17.08 -11.70
CA ALA A 48 -17.03 16.89 -10.64
C ALA A 48 -16.49 16.06 -9.45
N SER A 49 -15.45 15.26 -9.70
CA SER A 49 -14.86 14.40 -8.68
C SER A 49 -13.39 14.11 -8.99
N VAL A 50 -12.56 14.00 -7.95
CA VAL A 50 -11.15 13.63 -8.02
C VAL A 50 -10.89 12.42 -7.13
N PHE A 51 -10.19 11.42 -7.68
CA PHE A 51 -9.64 10.32 -6.89
C PHE A 51 -8.12 10.47 -6.82
N VAL A 52 -7.59 10.66 -5.62
CA VAL A 52 -6.15 10.81 -5.36
C VAL A 52 -5.58 9.50 -4.83
N SER A 53 -4.63 8.91 -5.56
CA SER A 53 -3.81 7.81 -5.06
C SER A 53 -2.48 8.36 -4.54
N TYR A 54 -2.13 8.06 -3.30
CA TYR A 54 -0.83 8.41 -2.72
C TYR A 54 -0.41 7.36 -1.69
N ASP A 55 0.87 7.04 -1.62
CA ASP A 55 1.40 6.01 -0.72
C ASP A 55 0.96 6.23 0.72
N ILE A 56 1.03 7.47 1.17
CA ILE A 56 0.63 7.87 2.53
C ILE A 56 -0.74 8.56 2.56
N ALA A 57 -1.63 8.27 1.61
CA ALA A 57 -2.96 8.89 1.53
C ALA A 57 -3.75 8.83 2.84
N CYS A 58 -3.57 7.76 3.63
CA CYS A 58 -4.21 7.61 4.94
C CYS A 58 -3.78 8.62 6.00
N GLN A 59 -2.59 9.22 5.85
CA GLN A 59 -2.06 10.26 6.72
C GLN A 59 -2.25 11.63 6.08
N PHE A 60 -1.89 11.74 4.80
CA PHE A 60 -1.91 12.98 4.04
C PHE A 60 -3.29 13.64 4.01
N LYS A 61 -4.35 12.86 3.77
CA LYS A 61 -5.72 13.39 3.64
C LYS A 61 -6.27 14.06 4.90
N LEU A 62 -5.73 13.73 6.09
CA LEU A 62 -6.30 14.15 7.38
C LEU A 62 -6.26 15.66 7.57
N HIS A 63 -5.23 16.32 7.03
CA HIS A 63 -5.03 17.76 7.13
C HIS A 63 -5.16 18.47 5.79
N PHE A 64 -5.62 17.78 4.74
CA PHE A 64 -5.62 18.32 3.38
C PHE A 64 -6.48 19.58 3.26
N GLU A 65 -7.66 19.62 3.89
CA GLU A 65 -8.53 20.80 3.86
C GLU A 65 -7.91 22.00 4.58
N GLU A 66 -7.27 21.76 5.74
CA GLU A 66 -6.56 22.79 6.51
C GLU A 66 -5.38 23.35 5.70
N CYS A 67 -4.58 22.46 5.08
CA CYS A 67 -3.45 22.86 4.24
C CYS A 67 -3.89 23.59 2.96
N MET A 68 -5.01 23.18 2.35
CA MET A 68 -5.58 23.88 1.20
C MET A 68 -5.99 25.31 1.58
N ALA A 69 -6.60 25.52 2.75
CA ALA A 69 -7.02 26.84 3.21
C ALA A 69 -5.86 27.84 3.36
N ASP A 70 -4.65 27.35 3.67
CA ASP A 70 -3.43 28.16 3.78
C ASP A 70 -2.83 28.55 2.42
N LEU A 71 -3.27 27.93 1.32
CA LEU A 71 -2.79 28.21 -0.04
C LEU A 71 -3.60 29.32 -0.72
N PRO A 72 -3.07 29.93 -1.80
CA PRO A 72 -3.80 30.92 -2.58
C PRO A 72 -5.16 30.41 -3.08
N SER A 73 -6.19 31.26 -2.99
CA SER A 73 -7.58 30.87 -3.31
C SER A 73 -7.81 30.35 -4.73
N HIS A 74 -6.97 30.75 -5.69
CA HIS A 74 -7.05 30.25 -7.07
C HIS A 74 -6.59 28.80 -7.23
N LEU A 75 -5.97 28.21 -6.20
CA LEU A 75 -5.60 26.79 -6.16
C LEU A 75 -6.62 25.94 -5.38
N HIS A 76 -7.60 26.55 -4.72
CA HIS A 76 -8.56 25.82 -3.91
C HIS A 76 -9.46 24.97 -4.82
N LEU A 77 -9.74 23.75 -4.37
CA LEU A 77 -10.79 22.94 -4.99
C LEU A 77 -12.15 23.59 -4.73
N PRO A 78 -13.02 23.69 -5.76
CA PRO A 78 -14.40 24.12 -5.55
C PRO A 78 -15.13 23.19 -4.56
N GLN A 79 -16.04 23.74 -3.76
CA GLN A 79 -16.74 23.01 -2.70
C GLN A 79 -17.64 21.86 -3.22
N ASP A 80 -18.02 21.91 -4.49
CA ASP A 80 -18.86 20.91 -5.16
C ASP A 80 -18.05 19.76 -5.79
N VAL A 81 -16.72 19.80 -5.72
CA VAL A 81 -15.86 18.70 -6.19
C VAL A 81 -15.73 17.64 -5.10
N ASP A 82 -16.20 16.42 -5.39
CA ASP A 82 -16.00 15.28 -4.49
C ASP A 82 -14.53 14.80 -4.55
N ILE A 83 -13.92 14.57 -3.39
CA ILE A 83 -12.54 14.08 -3.29
C ILE A 83 -12.46 12.75 -2.54
N SER A 84 -11.91 11.75 -3.22
CA SER A 84 -11.69 10.42 -2.69
C SER A 84 -10.22 10.03 -2.69
N TRP A 85 -9.84 9.15 -1.77
CA TRP A 85 -8.44 8.80 -1.51
C TRP A 85 -8.21 7.30 -1.56
N GLY A 86 -7.04 6.90 -2.06
CA GLY A 86 -6.58 5.52 -2.05
C GLY A 86 -5.06 5.39 -1.95
N ILE A 87 -4.59 4.19 -1.65
CA ILE A 87 -3.17 3.85 -1.60
C ILE A 87 -2.88 2.87 -2.74
N PRO A 88 -1.85 3.10 -3.58
CA PRO A 88 -1.47 2.19 -4.65
C PRO A 88 -1.35 0.73 -4.19
N LYS A 89 -1.67 -0.20 -5.09
CA LYS A 89 -1.89 -1.61 -4.75
C LYS A 89 -0.65 -2.30 -4.17
N CYS A 90 0.56 -1.94 -4.60
CA CYS A 90 1.81 -2.48 -4.07
C CYS A 90 2.12 -1.94 -2.67
N HIS A 91 1.67 -0.72 -2.37
CA HIS A 91 1.94 -0.02 -1.12
C HIS A 91 0.91 -0.35 -0.03
N CYS A 92 -0.36 -0.52 -0.42
CA CYS A 92 -1.46 -0.76 0.51
C CYS A 92 -1.21 -1.91 1.52
N PRO A 93 -0.67 -3.08 1.13
CA PRO A 93 -0.35 -4.16 2.08
C PRO A 93 0.69 -3.81 3.14
N MET A 94 1.54 -2.80 2.90
CA MET A 94 2.57 -2.37 3.85
C MET A 94 2.02 -1.46 4.96
N HIS A 95 0.76 -1.04 4.86
CA HIS A 95 0.10 -0.24 5.88
C HIS A 95 -0.48 -1.10 6.99
N LYS A 96 -0.75 -0.48 8.15
CA LYS A 96 -1.45 -1.14 9.26
C LYS A 96 -2.81 -1.67 8.79
N LEU A 97 -3.23 -2.84 9.28
CA LEU A 97 -4.49 -3.50 8.89
C LEU A 97 -5.72 -2.56 8.84
N PRO A 98 -5.98 -1.67 9.83
CA PRO A 98 -7.11 -0.76 9.77
C PRO A 98 -7.07 0.24 8.61
N CYS A 99 -5.90 0.52 8.06
CA CYS A 99 -5.70 1.44 6.95
C CYS A 99 -5.94 0.78 5.59
N GLN A 100 -5.73 -0.54 5.47
CA GLN A 100 -5.67 -1.20 4.16
C GLN A 100 -7.02 -1.12 3.43
N ALA A 101 -8.09 -1.69 3.97
CA ALA A 101 -9.36 -1.71 3.26
C ALA A 101 -9.98 -0.32 3.00
N PRO A 102 -9.96 0.65 3.94
CA PRO A 102 -10.46 1.99 3.67
C PRO A 102 -9.76 2.75 2.53
N HIS A 103 -8.56 2.31 2.12
CA HIS A 103 -7.80 2.95 1.06
C HIS A 103 -7.46 2.00 -0.10
N SER A 104 -7.94 0.75 -0.07
CA SER A 104 -7.66 -0.20 -1.13
C SER A 104 -8.41 0.18 -2.40
N LEU A 105 -7.69 0.35 -3.51
CA LEU A 105 -8.30 0.59 -4.82
C LEU A 105 -9.21 -0.57 -5.28
N ASN A 106 -9.10 -1.76 -4.69
CA ASN A 106 -10.01 -2.86 -5.01
C ASN A 106 -11.43 -2.65 -4.44
N PHE A 107 -11.58 -1.79 -3.42
CA PHE A 107 -12.85 -1.56 -2.73
C PHE A 107 -13.40 -0.15 -2.96
N LYS A 108 -12.74 0.66 -3.81
CA LYS A 108 -13.17 2.03 -4.09
C LYS A 108 -14.05 2.09 -5.32
N PRO A 109 -15.23 2.74 -5.24
CA PRO A 109 -16.06 2.94 -6.42
C PRO A 109 -15.36 3.88 -7.41
N GLY A 110 -15.63 3.69 -8.70
CA GLY A 110 -15.17 4.60 -9.75
C GLY A 110 -13.69 4.49 -10.17
N VAL A 111 -12.85 3.71 -9.47
CA VAL A 111 -11.42 3.58 -9.84
C VAL A 111 -11.12 2.46 -10.84
N GLY A 112 -12.09 1.57 -11.07
CA GLY A 112 -11.95 0.43 -11.99
C GLY A 112 -10.82 -0.51 -11.58
N ARG A 113 -10.00 -0.96 -12.54
CA ARG A 113 -8.84 -1.84 -12.28
C ARG A 113 -7.50 -1.10 -12.12
N THR A 114 -7.53 0.23 -11.99
CA THR A 114 -6.33 1.06 -11.76
C THR A 114 -5.49 0.51 -10.61
N ASP A 115 -4.17 0.49 -10.76
CA ASP A 115 -3.22 0.02 -9.73
C ASP A 115 -2.64 1.15 -8.87
N GLY A 116 -2.53 2.37 -9.42
CA GLY A 116 -1.91 3.51 -8.76
C GLY A 116 -0.38 3.55 -8.87
N GLU A 117 0.23 2.57 -9.55
CA GLU A 117 1.69 2.36 -9.64
C GLU A 117 2.33 3.06 -10.83
N GLY A 118 1.54 3.82 -11.58
CA GLY A 118 2.00 4.53 -12.79
C GLY A 118 3.10 5.56 -12.49
N ILE A 119 3.07 6.15 -11.29
CA ILE A 119 4.08 7.10 -10.82
C ILE A 119 5.46 6.44 -10.69
N GLU A 120 5.54 5.26 -10.07
CA GLU A 120 6.79 4.50 -9.91
C GLU A 120 7.38 4.04 -11.25
N ARG A 121 6.51 3.62 -12.18
CA ARG A 121 6.92 3.28 -13.55
C ARG A 121 7.48 4.49 -14.28
N SER A 122 6.88 5.67 -14.08
CA SER A 122 7.38 6.92 -14.66
C SER A 122 8.70 7.35 -14.02
N TRP A 123 8.86 7.20 -12.70
CA TRP A 123 10.13 7.44 -12.00
C TRP A 123 11.24 6.55 -12.51
N SER A 124 10.97 5.28 -12.80
CA SER A 124 11.97 4.36 -13.37
C SER A 124 12.56 4.86 -14.69
N GLU A 125 11.76 5.56 -15.51
CA GLU A 125 12.21 6.18 -16.75
C GLU A 125 13.00 7.47 -16.49
N LEU A 126 12.44 8.37 -15.66
CA LEU A 126 13.01 9.70 -15.38
C LEU A 126 14.28 9.65 -14.53
N ASN A 127 14.46 8.61 -13.71
CA ASN A 127 15.66 8.44 -12.87
C ASN A 127 16.96 8.34 -13.70
N ARG A 128 16.87 8.06 -15.01
CA ARG A 128 18.01 8.06 -15.93
C ARG A 128 18.66 9.44 -16.06
N VAL A 129 17.89 10.51 -15.90
CA VAL A 129 18.36 11.89 -16.05
C VAL A 129 18.60 12.57 -14.70
N ALA A 130 18.15 11.96 -13.60
CA ALA A 130 18.27 12.49 -12.25
C ALA A 130 19.71 12.91 -11.91
N ASN A 131 20.71 12.07 -12.20
CA ASN A 131 22.11 12.41 -11.92
C ASN A 131 22.62 13.57 -12.76
N SER A 132 22.27 13.64 -14.04
CA SER A 132 22.68 14.76 -14.92
C SER A 132 22.07 16.09 -14.47
N THR A 133 20.83 16.06 -13.96
CA THR A 133 20.14 17.27 -13.51
C THR A 133 20.64 17.82 -12.16
N LYS A 134 21.40 17.04 -11.38
CA LYS A 134 21.91 17.48 -10.06
C LYS A 134 22.92 18.64 -10.16
N GLU A 135 23.74 18.62 -11.20
CA GLU A 135 24.82 19.59 -11.41
C GLU A 135 24.39 20.80 -12.25
N MET A 136 23.15 20.77 -12.77
CA MET A 136 22.61 21.83 -13.62
C MET A 136 22.20 23.07 -12.81
N GLY A 137 22.30 24.24 -13.44
CA GLY A 137 21.71 25.47 -12.91
C GLY A 137 20.18 25.39 -12.85
N PRO A 138 19.50 26.23 -12.05
CA PRO A 138 18.06 26.12 -11.83
C PRO A 138 17.21 26.14 -13.11
N GLY A 139 17.47 27.10 -14.01
CA GLY A 139 16.74 27.21 -15.28
C GLY A 139 17.01 26.03 -16.21
N SER A 140 18.28 25.72 -16.46
CA SER A 140 18.64 24.60 -17.34
C SER A 140 18.16 23.25 -16.81
N ARG A 141 18.08 23.09 -15.49
CA ARG A 141 17.48 21.91 -14.86
C ARG A 141 15.98 21.82 -15.13
N HIS A 142 15.24 22.92 -14.98
CA HIS A 142 13.80 22.96 -15.29
C HIS A 142 13.55 22.66 -16.75
N ASP A 143 14.24 23.34 -17.67
CA ASP A 143 14.12 23.12 -19.11
C ASP A 143 14.39 21.64 -19.49
N THR A 144 15.47 21.06 -18.93
CA THR A 144 15.81 19.65 -19.18
C THR A 144 14.73 18.69 -18.67
N LEU A 145 14.20 18.94 -17.46
CA LEU A 145 13.13 18.11 -16.91
C LEU A 145 11.86 18.24 -17.73
N ASP A 146 11.48 19.45 -18.13
CA ASP A 146 10.32 19.71 -18.97
C ASP A 146 10.43 19.02 -20.33
N ASP A 147 11.61 19.02 -20.96
CA ASP A 147 11.86 18.28 -22.20
C ASP A 147 11.63 16.77 -22.04
N HIS A 148 12.15 16.18 -20.95
CA HIS A 148 11.98 14.75 -20.68
C HIS A 148 10.54 14.37 -20.33
N LEU A 149 9.86 15.19 -19.53
CA LEU A 149 8.45 15.02 -19.17
C LEU A 149 7.54 15.22 -20.38
N GLY A 150 7.83 16.21 -21.22
CA GLY A 150 7.16 16.45 -22.49
C GLY A 150 7.30 15.26 -23.44
N HIS A 151 8.51 14.70 -23.54
CA HIS A 151 8.75 13.48 -24.31
C HIS A 151 7.98 12.27 -23.75
N HIS A 152 7.96 12.10 -22.42
CA HIS A 152 7.17 11.05 -21.77
C HIS A 152 5.68 11.18 -22.12
N ASN A 153 5.11 12.37 -21.95
CA ASN A 153 3.72 12.67 -22.30
C ASN A 153 3.44 12.45 -23.79
N PHE A 154 4.33 12.86 -24.69
CA PHE A 154 4.20 12.60 -26.13
C PHE A 154 4.12 11.10 -26.43
N ARG A 155 5.02 10.29 -25.83
CA ARG A 155 5.00 8.82 -25.98
C ARG A 155 3.69 8.21 -25.47
N LYS A 156 3.18 8.68 -24.33
CA LYS A 156 1.87 8.26 -23.81
C LYS A 156 0.75 8.61 -24.78
N TYR A 157 0.74 9.83 -25.30
CA TYR A 157 -0.29 10.32 -26.23
C TYR A 157 -0.32 9.51 -27.54
N VAL A 158 0.81 9.35 -28.22
CA VAL A 158 0.86 8.58 -29.49
C VAL A 158 0.60 7.09 -29.28
N GLY A 159 0.93 6.55 -28.11
CA GLY A 159 0.68 5.16 -27.74
C GLY A 159 -0.73 4.89 -27.22
N LEU A 160 -1.51 5.93 -26.91
CA LEU A 160 -2.76 5.82 -26.17
C LEU A 160 -3.76 4.89 -26.86
N GLY A 161 -3.97 5.05 -28.17
CA GLY A 161 -4.90 4.21 -28.93
C GLY A 161 -4.55 2.72 -28.87
N ARG A 162 -3.26 2.38 -29.01
CA ARG A 162 -2.79 0.99 -28.89
C ARG A 162 -2.96 0.47 -27.47
N SER A 163 -2.61 1.28 -26.47
CA SER A 163 -2.74 0.92 -25.05
C SER A 163 -4.20 0.62 -24.69
N LEU A 164 -5.11 1.54 -25.02
CA LEU A 164 -6.54 1.39 -24.75
C LEU A 164 -7.13 0.19 -25.48
N HIS A 165 -6.72 -0.07 -26.73
CA HIS A 165 -7.17 -1.25 -27.47
C HIS A 165 -6.75 -2.56 -26.78
N LEU A 166 -5.47 -2.68 -26.37
CA LEU A 166 -4.98 -3.86 -25.67
C LEU A 166 -5.66 -4.03 -24.31
N GLN A 167 -5.85 -2.93 -23.58
CA GLN A 167 -6.58 -2.94 -22.31
C GLN A 167 -8.04 -3.35 -22.50
N LEU A 168 -8.71 -2.93 -23.57
CA LEU A 168 -10.08 -3.33 -23.88
C LEU A 168 -10.18 -4.84 -24.18
N LEU A 169 -9.24 -5.39 -24.96
CA LEU A 169 -9.20 -6.83 -25.24
C LEU A 169 -9.06 -7.64 -23.95
N LEU A 170 -8.11 -7.26 -23.08
CA LEU A 170 -7.90 -7.89 -21.78
C LEU A 170 -9.11 -7.72 -20.86
N ALA A 171 -9.67 -6.50 -20.80
CA ALA A 171 -10.82 -6.21 -19.95
C ALA A 171 -12.05 -7.01 -20.37
N THR A 172 -12.25 -7.21 -21.68
CA THR A 172 -13.38 -8.00 -22.21
C THR A 172 -13.25 -9.47 -21.82
N SER A 173 -12.06 -10.06 -21.98
CA SER A 173 -11.83 -11.45 -21.58
C SER A 173 -11.94 -11.65 -20.08
N GLU A 174 -11.35 -10.74 -19.29
CA GLU A 174 -11.40 -10.81 -17.83
C GLU A 174 -12.80 -10.54 -17.29
N GLN A 175 -13.56 -9.61 -17.87
CA GLN A 175 -14.93 -9.35 -17.44
C GLN A 175 -15.80 -10.61 -17.60
N LYS A 176 -15.69 -11.32 -18.73
CA LYS A 176 -16.43 -12.58 -18.93
C LYS A 176 -16.05 -13.63 -17.87
N ARG A 177 -14.76 -13.84 -17.65
CA ARG A 177 -14.25 -14.80 -16.66
C ARG A 177 -14.70 -14.46 -15.24
N GLN A 178 -14.63 -13.18 -14.86
CA GLN A 178 -15.02 -12.72 -13.52
C GLN A 178 -16.53 -12.80 -13.33
N GLN A 179 -17.32 -12.57 -14.38
CA GLN A 179 -18.77 -12.74 -14.34
C GLN A 179 -19.15 -14.20 -14.09
N GLU A 180 -18.54 -15.14 -14.80
CA GLU A 180 -18.77 -16.59 -14.59
C GLU A 180 -18.46 -16.99 -13.14
N ILE A 181 -17.31 -16.56 -12.61
CA ILE A 181 -16.93 -16.83 -11.20
C ILE A 181 -17.94 -16.20 -10.23
N PHE A 182 -18.37 -14.97 -10.49
CA PHE A 182 -19.34 -14.27 -9.65
C PHE A 182 -20.70 -14.96 -9.65
N ASP A 183 -21.16 -15.43 -10.80
CA ASP A 183 -22.44 -16.11 -10.95
C ASP A 183 -22.42 -17.48 -10.24
N ASP A 184 -21.34 -18.24 -10.40
CA ASP A 184 -21.13 -19.52 -9.71
C ASP A 184 -21.07 -19.32 -8.18
N PHE A 185 -20.31 -18.33 -7.71
CA PHE A 185 -20.25 -17.97 -6.30
C PHE A 185 -21.63 -17.58 -5.76
N THR A 186 -22.34 -16.71 -6.46
CA THR A 186 -23.69 -16.27 -6.09
C THR A 186 -24.67 -17.44 -6.07
N GLN A 187 -24.58 -18.37 -7.02
CA GLN A 187 -25.41 -19.57 -7.06
C GLN A 187 -25.13 -20.48 -5.87
N SER A 188 -23.86 -20.64 -5.47
CA SER A 188 -23.49 -21.44 -4.30
C SER A 188 -24.07 -20.90 -2.99
N LEU A 189 -24.26 -19.57 -2.91
CA LEU A 189 -24.86 -18.90 -1.75
C LEU A 189 -26.39 -19.02 -1.69
N ARG A 190 -27.07 -19.58 -2.71
CA ARG A 190 -28.54 -19.75 -2.71
C ARG A 190 -29.04 -20.66 -1.58
N ALA A 191 -28.20 -21.55 -1.06
CA ALA A 191 -28.50 -22.35 0.13
C ALA A 191 -28.54 -21.50 1.43
N GLN A 192 -27.96 -20.30 1.42
CA GLN A 192 -27.96 -19.34 2.52
C GLN A 192 -28.30 -17.92 2.01
N PRO A 193 -29.51 -17.69 1.49
CA PRO A 193 -29.85 -16.45 0.79
C PRO A 193 -29.79 -15.21 1.69
N ARG A 194 -29.95 -15.42 3.00
CA ARG A 194 -29.82 -14.37 4.02
C ARG A 194 -28.39 -13.80 4.09
N SER A 195 -27.38 -14.65 4.01
CA SER A 195 -25.96 -14.25 4.09
C SER A 195 -25.53 -13.38 2.92
N GLY A 196 -26.00 -13.68 1.70
CA GLY A 196 -25.69 -12.89 0.51
C GLY A 196 -26.28 -11.48 0.59
N LYS A 197 -27.57 -11.37 0.94
CA LYS A 197 -28.24 -10.08 1.08
C LYS A 197 -27.63 -9.24 2.20
N GLU A 198 -27.41 -9.83 3.38
CA GLU A 198 -26.80 -9.12 4.52
C GLU A 198 -25.41 -8.58 4.16
N TRP A 199 -24.60 -9.35 3.43
CA TRP A 199 -23.30 -8.90 2.97
C TRP A 199 -23.39 -7.75 1.96
N THR A 200 -24.28 -7.86 0.96
CA THR A 200 -24.50 -6.78 -0.01
C THR A 200 -24.95 -5.50 0.69
N ASP A 201 -25.86 -5.59 1.65
CA ASP A 201 -26.33 -4.44 2.42
C ASP A 201 -25.19 -3.81 3.23
N MET A 202 -24.30 -4.62 3.83
CA MET A 202 -23.08 -4.14 4.51
C MET A 202 -22.12 -3.41 3.57
N VAL A 203 -21.88 -3.95 2.36
CA VAL A 203 -21.03 -3.32 1.35
C VAL A 203 -21.59 -1.97 0.91
N LEU A 204 -22.87 -1.93 0.55
CA LEU A 204 -23.53 -0.69 0.10
C LEU A 204 -23.58 0.37 1.21
N ALA A 205 -23.80 -0.04 2.46
CA ALA A 205 -23.74 0.88 3.60
C ALA A 205 -22.33 1.47 3.78
N TRP A 206 -21.30 0.63 3.66
CA TRP A 206 -19.90 1.06 3.81
C TRP A 206 -19.40 1.92 2.64
N GLU A 207 -19.82 1.63 1.41
CA GLU A 207 -19.49 2.45 0.24
C GLU A 207 -20.11 3.84 0.31
N ARG A 208 -21.31 3.95 0.89
CA ARG A 208 -21.98 5.24 1.13
C ARG A 208 -21.35 6.00 2.30
N ASP A 209 -21.00 5.29 3.36
CA ASP A 209 -20.44 5.85 4.59
C ASP A 209 -19.32 4.95 5.13
N PRO A 210 -18.05 5.31 4.87
CA PRO A 210 -16.89 4.54 5.31
C PRO A 210 -16.72 4.45 6.84
N THR A 211 -17.53 5.17 7.63
CA THR A 211 -17.56 5.04 9.10
C THR A 211 -18.36 3.82 9.58
N GLN A 212 -19.19 3.24 8.70
CA GLN A 212 -19.92 2.01 8.98
C GLN A 212 -18.96 0.81 9.11
N LYS A 213 -19.50 -0.31 9.59
CA LYS A 213 -18.74 -1.56 9.75
C LYS A 213 -18.12 -1.97 8.41
N ASN A 214 -16.80 -2.03 8.37
CA ASN A 214 -16.06 -2.46 7.18
C ASN A 214 -16.29 -3.96 6.92
N PRO A 215 -16.88 -4.36 5.78
CA PRO A 215 -17.11 -5.77 5.48
C PRO A 215 -15.80 -6.50 5.13
N TYR A 216 -14.81 -5.80 4.59
CA TYR A 216 -13.58 -6.38 4.05
C TYR A 216 -12.49 -6.63 5.08
N VAL A 217 -12.64 -6.15 6.32
CA VAL A 217 -11.66 -6.35 7.39
C VAL A 217 -12.36 -6.88 8.63
N SER A 218 -12.02 -8.11 8.98
CA SER A 218 -12.27 -8.63 10.32
C SER A 218 -11.08 -8.27 11.19
N LEU A 219 -11.20 -7.19 11.97
CA LEU A 219 -10.23 -6.89 13.02
C LEU A 219 -10.45 -7.87 14.18
N VAL A 220 -10.00 -9.10 14.01
CA VAL A 220 -9.93 -10.05 15.11
C VAL A 220 -8.75 -9.64 15.99
N SER A 221 -9.01 -9.35 17.26
CA SER A 221 -7.94 -9.15 18.23
C SER A 221 -7.21 -10.47 18.42
N HIS A 222 -6.04 -10.61 17.81
CA HIS A 222 -5.14 -11.71 18.11
C HIS A 222 -4.26 -11.28 19.28
N ALA A 223 -4.18 -12.11 20.31
CA ALA A 223 -3.16 -11.93 21.34
C ALA A 223 -1.79 -12.20 20.69
N SER A 224 -0.86 -11.26 20.84
CA SER A 224 0.54 -11.46 20.46
C SER A 224 1.14 -12.63 21.25
N GLN A 225 2.19 -13.26 20.71
CA GLN A 225 2.89 -14.33 21.41
C GLN A 225 3.34 -13.90 22.81
N ASP A 226 3.77 -12.65 22.99
CA ASP A 226 4.16 -12.09 24.28
C ASP A 226 2.97 -11.88 25.22
N GLU A 227 1.80 -11.45 24.71
CA GLU A 227 0.59 -11.34 25.51
C GLU A 227 0.10 -12.72 25.98
N VAL A 228 0.11 -13.72 25.10
CA VAL A 228 -0.23 -15.11 25.47
C VAL A 228 0.76 -15.64 26.50
N LYS A 229 2.06 -15.44 26.27
CA LYS A 229 3.11 -15.83 27.23
C LYS A 229 2.91 -15.17 28.59
N LYS A 230 2.58 -13.88 28.62
CA LYS A 230 2.27 -13.15 29.86
C LYS A 230 1.06 -13.74 30.58
N GLN A 231 0.00 -14.08 29.85
CA GLN A 231 -1.19 -14.72 30.42
C GLN A 231 -0.84 -16.08 31.06
N LEU A 232 -0.12 -16.93 30.33
CA LEU A 232 0.31 -18.25 30.82
C LEU A 232 1.24 -18.15 32.04
N LEU A 233 2.16 -17.18 32.08
CA LEU A 233 3.01 -16.93 33.25
C LEU A 233 2.20 -16.50 34.48
N GLU A 234 1.14 -15.70 34.30
CA GLU A 234 0.28 -15.31 35.43
C GLU A 234 -0.58 -16.49 35.91
N GLU A 235 -1.01 -17.38 35.01
CA GLU A 235 -1.69 -18.64 35.35
C GLU A 235 -0.78 -19.60 36.12
N GLU A 236 0.48 -19.73 35.72
CA GLU A 236 1.49 -20.50 36.46
C GLU A 236 1.70 -19.94 37.86
N LYS A 237 1.85 -18.62 37.98
CA LYS A 237 2.01 -17.95 39.27
C LYS A 237 0.81 -18.21 40.20
N ARG A 238 -0.43 -18.16 39.67
CA ARG A 238 -1.63 -18.52 40.43
C ARG A 238 -1.63 -19.98 40.87
N SER A 239 -1.19 -20.88 39.99
CA SER A 239 -1.10 -22.32 40.29
C SER A 239 -0.09 -22.61 41.41
N VAL A 240 1.07 -21.95 41.37
CA VAL A 240 2.08 -22.03 42.44
C VAL A 240 1.53 -21.47 43.76
N GLN A 241 0.83 -20.34 43.74
CA GLN A 241 0.18 -19.78 44.94
C GLN A 241 -0.92 -20.70 45.51
N ALA A 242 -1.62 -21.45 44.66
CA ALA A 242 -2.61 -22.44 45.06
C ALA A 242 -2.00 -23.76 45.58
N GLY A 243 -0.66 -23.86 45.66
CA GLY A 243 0.04 -25.03 46.18
C GLY A 243 0.21 -26.17 45.18
N VAL A 244 0.02 -25.92 43.88
CA VAL A 244 0.30 -26.92 42.84
C VAL A 244 1.83 -27.12 42.74
N PRO A 245 2.35 -28.33 42.95
CA PRO A 245 3.79 -28.57 42.92
C PRO A 245 4.36 -28.45 41.50
N GLN A 246 5.43 -27.69 41.32
CA GLN A 246 6.22 -27.73 40.09
C GLN A 246 7.15 -28.95 40.11
N ILE A 247 6.90 -29.90 39.20
CA ILE A 247 7.63 -31.18 39.10
C ILE A 247 9.00 -31.00 38.44
N HIS A 248 9.14 -30.01 37.55
CA HIS A 248 10.35 -29.76 36.77
C HIS A 248 10.93 -28.37 37.08
N ALA A 249 12.24 -28.23 36.88
CA ALA A 249 12.94 -26.95 37.05
C ALA A 249 12.52 -25.88 36.01
N THR A 250 11.87 -26.31 34.92
CA THR A 250 11.35 -25.44 33.87
C THR A 250 9.82 -25.44 33.90
N GLY A 251 9.22 -24.25 34.02
CA GLY A 251 7.77 -24.08 33.96
C GLY A 251 7.17 -24.41 32.58
N PRO A 252 5.91 -24.86 32.49
CA PRO A 252 5.24 -25.21 31.24
C PRO A 252 5.32 -24.16 30.12
N THR A 253 5.15 -22.88 30.45
CA THR A 253 5.19 -21.75 29.51
C THR A 253 6.59 -21.56 28.94
N SER A 254 7.62 -21.71 29.79
CA SER A 254 9.01 -21.65 29.36
C SER A 254 9.34 -22.84 28.46
N PHE A 255 8.85 -24.04 28.81
CA PHE A 255 9.00 -25.25 27.99
C PHE A 255 8.38 -25.07 26.58
N ILE A 256 7.14 -24.60 26.50
CA ILE A 256 6.47 -24.33 25.21
C ILE A 256 7.21 -23.23 24.43
N SER A 257 7.62 -22.15 25.10
CA SER A 257 8.36 -21.05 24.45
C SER A 257 9.69 -21.53 23.86
N MET A 258 10.43 -22.37 24.59
CA MET A 258 11.67 -22.97 24.09
C MET A 258 11.40 -23.93 22.93
N GLY A 259 10.35 -24.75 23.00
CA GLY A 259 9.96 -25.64 21.91
C GLY A 259 9.66 -24.89 20.61
N LEU A 260 8.92 -23.79 20.69
CA LEU A 260 8.64 -22.93 19.53
C LEU A 260 9.92 -22.30 18.96
N LEU A 261 10.85 -21.89 19.83
CA LEU A 261 12.13 -21.31 19.40
C LEU A 261 13.03 -22.35 18.71
N VAL A 262 13.04 -23.59 19.22
CA VAL A 262 13.73 -24.72 18.59
C VAL A 262 13.12 -25.01 17.21
N GLU A 263 11.79 -25.06 17.12
CA GLU A 263 11.09 -25.29 15.84
C GLU A 263 11.37 -24.19 14.82
N ASP A 264 11.30 -22.91 15.22
CA ASP A 264 11.62 -21.79 14.33
C ASP A 264 13.06 -21.87 13.83
N THR A 265 14.01 -22.18 14.72
CA THR A 265 15.43 -22.36 14.37
C THR A 265 15.61 -23.51 13.36
N GLN A 266 14.93 -24.64 13.56
CA GLN A 266 14.95 -25.77 12.63
C GLN A 266 14.37 -25.38 11.26
N ARG A 267 13.22 -24.72 11.22
CA ARG A 267 12.58 -24.26 9.97
C ARG A 267 13.46 -23.28 9.21
N ARG A 268 14.12 -22.36 9.92
CA ARG A 268 15.07 -21.38 9.37
C ARG A 268 16.27 -22.07 8.73
N ILE A 269 16.88 -23.05 9.43
CA ILE A 269 17.98 -23.86 8.89
C ILE A 269 17.55 -24.56 7.61
N VAL A 270 16.38 -25.21 7.61
CA VAL A 270 15.86 -25.90 6.42
C VAL A 270 15.67 -24.93 5.27
N TRP A 271 15.06 -23.76 5.51
CA TRP A 271 14.82 -22.75 4.48
C TRP A 271 16.12 -22.22 3.88
N ASP A 272 17.06 -21.79 4.72
CA ASP A 272 18.34 -21.22 4.28
C ASP A 272 19.20 -22.27 3.57
N ALA A 273 19.12 -23.55 3.97
CA ALA A 273 19.86 -24.64 3.34
C ALA A 273 19.25 -25.14 2.01
N ARG A 274 18.08 -24.64 1.56
CA ARG A 274 17.42 -25.13 0.32
C ARG A 274 18.25 -24.90 -0.95
N ARG A 275 19.14 -23.90 -0.95
CA ARG A 275 20.00 -23.55 -2.08
C ARG A 275 21.47 -23.54 -1.65
N SER A 276 21.92 -24.67 -1.11
CA SER A 276 23.27 -24.81 -0.55
C SER A 276 24.40 -24.44 -1.52
N GLU A 277 24.16 -24.58 -2.82
CA GLU A 277 25.11 -24.25 -3.89
C GLU A 277 25.25 -22.73 -4.14
N GLU A 278 24.32 -21.92 -3.65
CA GLU A 278 24.30 -20.45 -3.83
C GLU A 278 24.68 -19.69 -2.53
N LEU A 279 25.09 -20.40 -1.47
CA LEU A 279 25.41 -19.80 -0.19
C LEU A 279 26.79 -19.14 -0.19
N THR A 280 26.85 -17.90 0.29
CA THR A 280 28.11 -17.28 0.70
C THR A 280 28.66 -17.94 1.95
N THR A 281 29.99 -17.86 2.17
CA THR A 281 30.63 -18.39 3.39
C THR A 281 30.03 -17.83 4.68
N ILE A 282 29.55 -16.57 4.67
CA ILE A 282 28.88 -15.96 5.82
C ILE A 282 27.55 -16.67 6.12
N GLN A 283 26.76 -16.96 5.08
CA GLN A 283 25.48 -17.65 5.24
C GLN A 283 25.68 -19.10 5.69
N ASP A 284 26.69 -19.80 5.16
CA ASP A 284 27.01 -21.16 5.60
C ASP A 284 27.43 -21.20 7.08
N ASN A 285 28.32 -20.31 7.51
CA ASN A 285 28.73 -20.18 8.91
C ASN A 285 27.54 -19.93 9.85
N GLU A 286 26.58 -19.10 9.43
CA GLU A 286 25.38 -18.79 10.22
C GLU A 286 24.45 -20.02 10.34
N ILE A 287 24.32 -20.82 9.28
CA ILE A 287 23.58 -22.10 9.32
C ILE A 287 24.27 -23.08 10.28
N GLN A 288 25.59 -23.21 10.21
CA GLN A 288 26.34 -24.09 11.12
C GLN A 288 26.22 -23.65 12.57
N ARG A 289 26.28 -22.34 12.83
CA ARG A 289 26.05 -21.78 14.18
C ARG A 289 24.68 -22.16 14.72
N ARG A 290 23.62 -22.05 13.91
CA ARG A 290 22.26 -22.44 14.33
C ARG A 290 22.13 -23.94 14.56
N ARG A 291 22.80 -24.78 13.76
CA ARG A 291 22.86 -26.24 13.99
C ARG A 291 23.54 -26.58 15.31
N LEU A 292 24.64 -25.91 15.63
CA LEU A 292 25.35 -26.11 16.91
C LEU A 292 24.45 -25.76 18.11
N LEU A 293 23.64 -24.71 18.00
CA LEU A 293 22.68 -24.32 19.05
C LEU A 293 21.57 -25.36 19.28
N LEU A 294 21.33 -26.27 18.34
CA LEU A 294 20.32 -27.35 18.46
C LEU A 294 20.91 -28.67 18.96
N LEU A 295 22.24 -28.78 19.10
CA LEU A 295 22.94 -29.99 19.54
C LEU A 295 23.28 -29.98 21.04
N CYS A 296 23.05 -28.85 21.72
CA CYS A 296 23.21 -28.67 23.16
C CYS A 296 21.85 -28.75 23.87
#